data_AF-A0A257PK30-F1
#
_entry.id   AF-A0A257PK30-F1
#
_cell.length_a   1.000
_cell.length_b   1.000
_cell.length_c   1.000
_cell.angle_alpha   90.00
_cell.angle_beta   90.00
_cell.angle_gamma   90.00
#
_symmetry.space_group_name_H-M   'P 1'
#
loop_
_entity.id
_entity.type
_entity.pdbx_description
1 polymer ?
#
loop_
_entity_poly.entity_id
_entity_poly.type
_entity_poly.pdbx_seq_one_letter_code
_entity_poly.pdbx_strand_id
1 'polypeptide(L)'
;MASLDDIVRNFPDTDWSAAPTERAPTTHVEHLLEAGHVLCFPHLVFALSVEEQRFLTPAISDGKAKNISLRDDGSLRGAAGNPQDQTELRDIIQRFSTQAQHLVDRLFPHYRGKLR
;
A
#
# COMPACT_ATOMS: atom_id res chain seq x y z
N MET A 1 30.02 8.44 -4.79
CA MET A 1 28.55 8.50 -4.88
C MET A 1 28.05 7.07 -4.86
N ALA A 2 27.18 6.71 -3.92
CA ALA A 2 26.55 5.39 -3.95
C ALA A 2 25.79 5.24 -5.28
N SER A 3 25.92 4.09 -5.94
CA SER A 3 25.13 3.78 -7.13
C SER A 3 23.64 3.76 -6.76
N LEU A 4 22.73 4.05 -7.69
CA LEU A 4 21.29 3.81 -7.49
C LEU A 4 21.01 2.35 -7.09
N ASP A 5 21.85 1.41 -7.58
CA ASP A 5 21.80 -0.01 -7.24
C ASP A 5 22.16 -0.32 -5.77
N ASP A 6 22.89 0.58 -5.09
CA ASP A 6 23.20 0.42 -3.67
C ASP A 6 22.03 0.88 -2.78
N ILE A 7 21.18 1.78 -3.27
CA ILE A 7 20.09 2.40 -2.49
C ILE A 7 18.84 1.53 -2.51
N VAL A 8 18.54 0.87 -3.63
CA VAL A 8 17.34 0.03 -3.79
C VAL A 8 17.64 -1.42 -3.43
N ARG A 9 16.85 -1.99 -2.51
CA ARG A 9 16.93 -3.41 -2.13
C ARG A 9 15.68 -4.14 -2.61
N ASN A 10 15.85 -5.09 -3.52
CA ASN A 10 14.76 -5.91 -4.04
C ASN A 10 14.48 -7.11 -3.13
N PHE A 11 13.20 -7.38 -2.90
CA PHE A 11 12.71 -8.50 -2.09
C PHE A 11 11.73 -9.38 -2.89
N PRO A 12 11.69 -10.69 -2.61
CA PRO A 12 10.96 -11.65 -3.44
C PRO A 12 9.47 -11.79 -3.08
N ASP A 13 8.95 -10.99 -2.14
CA ASP A 13 7.58 -11.13 -1.65
C ASP A 13 6.54 -10.99 -2.77
N THR A 14 5.52 -11.84 -2.68
CA THR A 14 4.37 -11.92 -3.59
C THR A 14 3.03 -11.88 -2.85
N ASP A 15 3.04 -11.85 -1.52
CA ASP A 15 1.84 -11.85 -0.67
C ASP A 15 1.94 -10.79 0.44
N TRP A 16 0.87 -10.00 0.61
CA TRP A 16 0.82 -8.83 1.49
C TRP A 16 0.61 -9.19 2.96
N SER A 17 -0.24 -10.18 3.23
CA SER A 17 -0.83 -10.40 4.55
C SER A 17 -0.55 -11.79 5.13
N ALA A 18 0.24 -12.60 4.43
CA ALA A 18 0.63 -13.90 4.94
C ALA A 18 1.63 -13.77 6.12
N ALA A 19 1.55 -14.72 7.06
CA ALA A 19 2.66 -15.02 7.94
C ALA A 19 3.91 -15.36 7.09
N PRO A 20 5.13 -15.26 7.67
CA PRO A 20 6.34 -15.66 6.96
C PRO A 20 6.22 -17.05 6.34
N THR A 21 6.23 -17.08 5.01
CA THR A 21 6.08 -18.27 4.16
C THR A 21 6.92 -18.09 2.90
N GLU A 22 6.98 -19.08 2.01
CA GLU A 22 7.70 -18.97 0.73
C GLU A 22 7.27 -17.77 -0.12
N ARG A 23 6.00 -17.36 -0.02
CA ARG A 23 5.46 -16.21 -0.76
C ARG A 23 5.68 -14.86 -0.08
N ALA A 24 6.00 -14.86 1.21
CA ALA A 24 6.16 -13.67 2.03
C ALA A 24 7.33 -13.85 3.03
N PRO A 25 8.57 -14.08 2.56
CA PRO A 25 9.66 -14.50 3.44
C PRO A 25 10.30 -13.33 4.21
N THR A 26 10.15 -12.09 3.73
CA THR A 26 10.90 -10.95 4.26
C THR A 26 10.41 -10.50 5.63
N THR A 27 11.33 -10.27 6.56
CA THR A 27 11.07 -9.75 7.92
C THR A 27 12.36 -9.15 8.50
N HIS A 28 12.25 -8.31 9.54
CA HIS A 28 13.37 -7.72 10.27
C HIS A 28 14.32 -6.85 9.41
N VAL A 29 13.76 -6.08 8.47
CA VAL A 29 14.52 -5.24 7.51
C VAL A 29 14.51 -3.74 7.87
N GLU A 30 14.09 -3.38 9.07
CA GLU A 30 14.04 -1.99 9.56
C GLU A 30 15.39 -1.27 9.45
N HIS A 31 16.50 -1.98 9.70
CA HIS A 31 17.85 -1.43 9.60
C HIS A 31 18.18 -0.90 8.20
N LEU A 32 17.62 -1.52 7.15
CA LEU A 32 17.80 -1.03 5.77
C LEU A 32 17.04 0.28 5.56
N LEU A 33 15.81 0.36 6.06
CA LEU A 33 15.01 1.57 5.99
C LEU A 33 15.66 2.73 6.79
N GLU A 34 16.16 2.44 8.00
CA GLU A 34 16.88 3.39 8.86
C GLU A 34 18.18 3.88 8.23
N ALA A 35 18.85 3.03 7.45
CA ALA A 35 20.05 3.39 6.68
C ALA A 35 19.72 4.17 5.38
N GLY A 36 18.45 4.43 5.08
CA GLY A 36 18.01 5.21 3.92
C GLY A 36 17.85 4.39 2.63
N HIS A 37 17.77 3.06 2.71
CA HIS A 37 17.46 2.23 1.55
C HIS A 37 15.98 2.32 1.16
N VAL A 38 15.71 2.11 -0.13
CA VAL A 38 14.37 1.89 -0.65
C VAL A 38 14.12 0.38 -0.73
N LEU A 39 13.10 -0.11 -0.03
CA LEU A 39 12.69 -1.52 -0.11
C LEU A 39 11.73 -1.68 -1.29
N CYS A 40 12.15 -2.45 -2.29
CA CYS A 40 11.42 -2.68 -3.53
C CYS A 40 10.88 -4.11 -3.56
N PHE A 41 9.59 -4.26 -3.85
CA PHE A 41 8.90 -5.55 -3.91
C PHE A 41 8.28 -5.73 -5.32
N PRO A 42 9.09 -6.06 -6.34
CA PRO A 42 8.66 -6.03 -7.74
C PRO A 42 7.54 -7.04 -8.09
N HIS A 43 7.31 -8.04 -7.24
CA HIS A 43 6.30 -9.07 -7.45
C HIS A 43 5.13 -8.98 -6.47
N LEU A 44 5.11 -7.98 -5.59
CA LEU A 44 4.05 -7.77 -4.61
C LEU A 44 2.91 -6.97 -5.23
N VAL A 45 2.04 -7.66 -5.97
CA VAL A 45 0.95 -7.04 -6.73
C VAL A 45 -0.24 -6.73 -5.81
N PHE A 46 -0.76 -5.50 -5.88
CA PHE A 46 -2.10 -5.20 -5.37
C PHE A 46 -3.11 -5.43 -6.49
N ALA A 47 -3.80 -6.57 -6.45
CA ALA A 47 -4.74 -6.95 -7.50
C ALA A 47 -6.07 -6.19 -7.36
N LEU A 48 -6.55 -5.65 -8.49
CA LEU A 48 -7.90 -5.12 -8.64
C LEU A 48 -8.77 -6.13 -9.37
N SER A 49 -10.03 -6.28 -8.93
CA SER A 49 -11.03 -7.05 -9.67
C SER A 49 -11.34 -6.38 -11.01
N VAL A 50 -12.02 -7.10 -11.90
CA VAL A 50 -12.45 -6.57 -13.21
C VAL A 50 -13.35 -5.35 -13.03
N GLU A 51 -14.23 -5.39 -12.04
CA GLU A 51 -15.15 -4.31 -11.69
C GLU A 51 -14.38 -3.10 -11.14
N GLU A 52 -13.39 -3.33 -10.28
CA GLU A 52 -12.60 -2.27 -9.65
C GLU A 52 -11.71 -1.51 -10.65
N GLN A 53 -11.32 -2.15 -11.76
CA GLN A 53 -10.52 -1.50 -12.82
C GLN A 53 -11.22 -0.29 -13.43
N ARG A 54 -12.56 -0.19 -13.34
CA ARG A 54 -13.30 0.98 -13.81
C ARG A 54 -12.91 2.28 -13.09
N PHE A 55 -12.31 2.17 -11.89
CA PHE A 55 -11.83 3.33 -11.13
C PHE A 55 -10.46 3.84 -11.61
N LEU A 56 -9.78 3.15 -12.54
CA LEU A 56 -8.51 3.58 -13.12
C LEU A 56 -8.71 4.65 -14.21
N THR A 57 -9.31 5.77 -13.82
CA THR A 57 -9.60 6.90 -14.71
C THR A 57 -9.53 8.21 -13.96
N PRO A 58 -9.04 9.32 -14.55
CA PRO A 58 -9.04 10.62 -13.89
C PRO A 58 -10.44 11.11 -13.47
N ALA A 59 -11.50 10.58 -14.10
CA ALA A 59 -12.89 10.99 -13.85
C ALA A 59 -13.40 10.68 -12.44
N ILE A 60 -12.71 9.82 -11.68
CA ILE A 60 -13.08 9.54 -10.27
C ILE A 60 -12.67 10.65 -9.31
N SER A 61 -11.91 11.64 -9.77
CA SER A 61 -11.54 12.83 -8.98
C SER A 61 -12.62 13.90 -9.06
N ASP A 62 -12.90 14.57 -7.95
CA ASP A 62 -13.78 15.75 -7.90
C ASP A 62 -13.07 17.05 -8.35
N GLY A 63 -11.76 17.00 -8.61
CA GLY A 63 -10.93 18.13 -9.02
C GLY A 63 -10.66 19.18 -7.93
N LYS A 64 -11.18 19.00 -6.71
CA LYS A 64 -11.02 19.96 -5.59
C LYS A 64 -9.83 19.63 -4.69
N ALA A 65 -9.38 18.39 -4.70
CA ALA A 65 -8.20 17.92 -3.98
C ALA A 65 -7.12 17.43 -4.94
N LYS A 66 -5.86 17.44 -4.49
CA LYS A 66 -4.73 16.89 -5.27
C LYS A 66 -4.86 15.38 -5.49
N ASN A 67 -5.32 14.66 -4.47
CA ASN A 67 -5.47 13.21 -4.48
C ASN A 67 -6.78 12.80 -3.79
N ILE A 68 -7.27 11.62 -4.15
CA ILE A 68 -8.31 10.92 -3.40
C ILE A 68 -7.67 10.35 -2.13
N SER A 69 -8.33 10.55 -0.99
CA SER A 69 -7.83 10.12 0.32
C SER A 69 -8.95 9.52 1.15
N LEU A 70 -8.64 8.42 1.84
CA LEU A 70 -9.44 7.88 2.92
C LEU A 70 -9.07 8.60 4.22
N ARG A 71 -10.07 9.02 4.99
CA ARG A 71 -9.92 9.67 6.29
C ARG A 71 -10.05 8.65 7.42
N ASP A 72 -9.58 9.02 8.60
CA ASP A 72 -9.64 8.18 9.81
C ASP A 72 -11.08 7.84 10.23
N ASP A 73 -12.05 8.68 9.86
CA ASP A 73 -13.48 8.45 10.05
C ASP A 73 -14.11 7.55 8.98
N GLY A 74 -13.31 7.02 8.06
CA GLY A 74 -13.74 6.18 6.94
C GLY A 74 -14.33 6.94 5.75
N SER A 75 -14.37 8.27 5.78
CA SER A 75 -14.88 9.07 4.66
C SER A 75 -13.85 9.22 3.53
N LEU A 76 -14.31 9.28 2.28
CA LEU A 76 -13.48 9.67 1.15
C LEU A 76 -13.50 11.18 0.96
N ARG A 77 -12.34 11.74 0.65
CA ARG A 77 -12.20 13.12 0.16
C ARG A 77 -11.57 13.13 -1.22
N GLY A 78 -12.10 13.97 -2.10
CA GLY A 78 -11.56 14.18 -3.45
C GLY A 78 -12.15 13.23 -4.50
N ALA A 79 -13.10 12.37 -4.12
CA ALA A 79 -13.74 11.41 -5.01
C ALA A 79 -15.05 11.96 -5.58
N ALA A 80 -15.26 11.76 -6.87
CA ALA A 80 -16.53 11.94 -7.56
C ALA A 80 -17.24 10.59 -7.75
N GLY A 81 -18.50 10.63 -8.19
CA GLY A 81 -19.30 9.44 -8.46
C GLY A 81 -20.51 9.31 -7.53
N ASN A 82 -21.36 8.33 -7.83
CA ASN A 82 -22.55 8.06 -7.05
C ASN A 82 -22.17 7.40 -5.68
N PRO A 83 -23.12 7.28 -4.73
CA PRO A 83 -22.83 6.71 -3.41
C PRO A 83 -22.29 5.27 -3.43
N GLN A 84 -22.69 4.47 -4.41
CA GLN A 84 -22.20 3.11 -4.60
C GLN A 84 -20.73 3.13 -5.07
N ASP A 85 -20.42 3.93 -6.07
CA ASP A 85 -19.04 4.09 -6.59
C ASP A 85 -18.09 4.58 -5.49
N GLN A 86 -18.52 5.53 -4.67
CA GLN A 86 -17.72 6.02 -3.53
C GLN A 86 -17.54 4.95 -2.46
N THR A 87 -18.53 4.10 -2.24
CA THR A 87 -18.43 2.95 -1.31
C THR A 87 -17.42 1.94 -1.81
N GLU A 88 -17.50 1.53 -3.07
CA GLU A 88 -16.56 0.58 -3.65
C GLU A 88 -15.13 1.15 -3.67
N LEU A 89 -14.96 2.41 -4.04
CA LEU A 89 -13.65 3.07 -4.02
C LEU A 89 -13.06 3.15 -2.60
N ARG A 90 -13.90 3.40 -1.59
CA ARG A 90 -13.50 3.40 -0.18
C ARG A 90 -12.99 2.02 0.21
N ASP A 91 -13.71 0.98 -0.18
CA ASP A 91 -13.39 -0.39 0.17
C ASP A 91 -12.07 -0.85 -0.48
N ILE A 92 -11.76 -0.41 -1.71
CA ILE A 92 -10.44 -0.62 -2.35
C ILE A 92 -9.32 0.01 -1.54
N ILE A 93 -9.47 1.29 -1.16
CA ILE A 93 -8.42 2.02 -0.42
C ILE A 93 -8.26 1.45 0.99
N GLN A 94 -9.36 1.05 1.63
CA GLN A 94 -9.34 0.39 2.93
C GLN A 94 -8.63 -0.97 2.84
N ARG A 95 -8.89 -1.77 1.80
CA ARG A 95 -8.19 -3.04 1.57
C ARG A 95 -6.69 -2.83 1.40
N PHE A 96 -6.28 -1.83 0.62
CA PHE A 96 -4.87 -1.49 0.46
C PHE A 96 -4.23 -1.06 1.79
N SER A 97 -4.91 -0.19 2.56
CA SER A 97 -4.45 0.24 3.89
C SER A 97 -4.21 -0.93 4.84
N THR A 98 -5.17 -1.86 4.93
CA THR A 98 -5.04 -3.06 5.76
C THR A 98 -3.88 -3.95 5.30
N GLN A 99 -3.75 -4.20 3.99
CA GLN A 99 -2.65 -5.01 3.44
C GLN A 99 -1.28 -4.37 3.65
N ALA A 100 -1.17 -3.05 3.47
CA ALA A 100 0.05 -2.30 3.72
C ALA A 100 0.43 -2.34 5.21
N GLN A 101 -0.53 -2.23 6.13
CA GLN A 101 -0.26 -2.36 7.56
C GLN A 101 0.29 -3.75 7.91
N HIS A 102 -0.29 -4.82 7.35
CA HIS A 102 0.22 -6.18 7.56
C HIS A 102 1.64 -6.36 7.02
N LEU A 103 1.94 -5.81 5.84
CA LEU A 103 3.29 -5.80 5.29
C LEU A 103 4.26 -5.10 6.24
N VAL A 104 3.94 -3.88 6.66
CA VAL A 104 4.76 -3.06 7.57
C VAL A 104 4.99 -3.76 8.91
N ASP A 105 3.94 -4.34 9.51
CA ASP A 105 4.05 -5.08 10.77
C ASP A 105 4.94 -6.33 10.63
N ARG A 106 4.95 -6.99 9.47
CA ARG A 106 5.81 -8.15 9.19
C ARG A 106 7.26 -7.76 8.94
N LEU A 107 7.48 -6.70 8.16
CA LEU A 107 8.81 -6.20 7.82
C LEU A 107 9.51 -5.60 9.04
N PHE A 108 8.77 -4.91 9.91
CA PHE A 108 9.33 -4.12 11.01
C PHE A 108 8.65 -4.41 12.36
N PRO A 109 8.79 -5.63 12.90
CA PRO A 109 8.08 -6.03 14.12
C PRO A 109 8.38 -5.13 15.33
N HIS A 110 9.55 -4.49 15.38
CA HIS A 110 9.92 -3.53 16.43
C HIS A 110 9.08 -2.24 16.45
N TYR A 111 8.40 -1.91 15.35
CA TYR A 111 7.56 -0.71 15.20
C TYR A 111 6.06 -0.98 15.37
N ARG A 112 5.64 -2.22 15.59
CA ARG A 112 4.24 -2.56 15.86
C ARG A 112 3.67 -1.74 17.01
N GLY A 113 2.50 -1.13 16.80
CA GLY A 113 1.84 -0.27 17.78
C GLY A 113 2.51 1.08 18.04
N LYS A 114 3.58 1.42 17.32
CA LYS A 114 4.29 2.72 17.43
C LYS A 114 4.06 3.63 16.22
N LEU A 115 3.56 3.08 15.12
CA LEU A 115 3.21 3.81 13.90
C LEU A 115 1.87 4.53 14.08
N ARG A 116 1.70 5.65 13.36
CA ARG A 116 0.51 6.51 13.40
C ARG A 116 -0.09 6.62 12.02
#